data_AF-A0A8S3CHI7-F1
#
_entry.id   AF-A0A8S3CHI7-F1
#
_cell.length_a   1.000
_cell.length_b   1.000
_cell.length_c   1.000
_cell.angle_alpha   90.00
_cell.angle_beta   90.00
_cell.angle_gamma   90.00
#
_symmetry.space_group_name_H-M   'P 1'
#
loop_
_entity.id
_entity.type
_entity.pdbx_description
1 polymer ?
#
loop_
_entity_poly.entity_id
_entity_poly.type
_entity_poly.pdbx_seq_one_letter_code
_entity_poly.pdbx_strand_id
1 'polypeptide(L)'
;MPDTIALDSFDTKDRVLDELYTLVRDGLTDQLLSQLTNLSNRTEYLTSVNWYGQEQLSLLMVAALHGHEDIVRILFEHCKPEYQVEL
;
A
#
# COMPACT_ATOMS: atom_id res chain seq x y z
N MET A 1 26.54 -9.42 25.37
CA MET A 1 26.77 -8.21 24.55
C MET A 1 27.59 -8.64 23.35
N PRO A 2 27.09 -8.46 22.12
CA PRO A 2 25.70 -8.13 21.78
C PRO A 2 24.81 -9.36 22.13
N ASP A 3 23.59 -9.63 21.64
CA ASP A 3 22.80 -9.04 20.57
C ASP A 3 21.34 -8.90 21.03
N THR A 4 20.66 -7.88 20.53
CA THR A 4 19.21 -7.71 20.67
C THR A 4 18.68 -7.45 19.27
N ILE A 5 18.49 -8.54 18.52
CA ILE A 5 18.06 -8.48 17.12
C ILE A 5 16.66 -7.85 17.08
N ALA A 6 16.52 -6.76 16.33
CA ALA A 6 15.27 -6.03 16.14
C ALA A 6 14.31 -6.85 15.24
N LEU A 7 13.67 -7.86 15.83
CA LEU A 7 12.85 -8.83 15.10
C LEU A 7 11.40 -8.35 14.82
N ASP A 8 10.92 -7.32 15.53
CA ASP A 8 9.52 -6.85 15.44
C ASP A 8 9.23 -5.89 14.26
N SER A 9 10.25 -5.26 13.67
CA SER A 9 10.05 -4.11 12.76
C SER A 9 9.85 -4.48 11.28
N PHE A 10 10.28 -5.66 10.85
CA PHE A 10 10.17 -6.08 9.45
C PHE A 10 8.88 -6.88 9.19
N ASP A 11 8.59 -7.85 10.05
CA ASP A 11 7.39 -8.71 9.99
C ASP A 11 6.09 -7.90 9.90
N THR A 12 6.01 -6.80 10.67
CA THR A 12 4.85 -5.91 10.70
C THR A 12 4.62 -5.15 9.40
N LYS A 13 5.68 -4.77 8.66
CA LYS A 13 5.54 -4.06 7.38
C LYS A 13 5.05 -5.00 6.27
N ASP A 14 5.66 -6.17 6.16
CA ASP A 14 5.29 -7.15 5.13
C ASP A 14 3.85 -7.63 5.32
N ARG A 15 3.42 -7.85 6.57
CA ARG A 15 2.01 -8.19 6.88
C ARG A 15 1.01 -7.11 6.50
N VAL A 16 1.35 -5.83 6.69
CA VAL A 16 0.50 -4.70 6.26
C VAL A 16 0.47 -4.58 4.74
N LEU A 17 1.58 -4.84 4.05
CA LEU A 17 1.60 -4.92 2.59
C LEU A 17 0.69 -6.05 2.09
N ASP A 18 0.85 -7.28 2.57
CA ASP A 18 0.02 -8.42 2.13
C ASP A 18 -1.50 -8.17 2.34
N GLU A 19 -1.87 -7.50 3.43
CA GLU A 19 -3.25 -7.06 3.68
C GLU A 19 -3.72 -6.02 2.65
N LEU A 20 -2.95 -4.95 2.41
CA LEU A 20 -3.27 -3.95 1.37
C LEU A 20 -3.38 -4.58 -0.04
N TYR A 21 -2.50 -5.50 -0.40
CA TYR A 21 -2.57 -6.21 -1.69
C TYR A 21 -3.81 -7.11 -1.78
N THR A 22 -4.23 -7.72 -0.68
CA THR A 22 -5.48 -8.49 -0.59
C THR A 22 -6.70 -7.59 -0.77
N LEU A 23 -6.78 -6.47 -0.06
CA LEU A 23 -7.87 -5.50 -0.19
C LEU A 23 -7.98 -4.92 -1.60
N VAL A 24 -6.84 -4.59 -2.22
CA VAL A 24 -6.79 -4.08 -3.60
C VAL A 24 -7.20 -5.15 -4.60
N ARG A 25 -6.70 -6.39 -4.49
CA ARG A 25 -7.06 -7.50 -5.39
C ARG A 25 -8.56 -7.80 -5.33
N ASP A 26 -9.13 -7.80 -4.12
CA ASP A 26 -10.51 -8.23 -3.88
C ASP A 26 -11.54 -7.10 -4.03
N GLY A 27 -11.12 -5.88 -4.41
CA GLY A 27 -12.03 -4.75 -4.65
C GLY A 27 -12.61 -4.12 -3.38
N LEU A 28 -11.94 -4.25 -2.23
CA LEU A 28 -12.47 -3.89 -0.91
C LEU A 28 -12.21 -2.41 -0.55
N THR A 29 -12.79 -1.53 -1.34
CA THR A 29 -12.52 -0.08 -1.36
C THR A 29 -12.69 0.63 -0.01
N ASP A 30 -13.77 0.36 0.74
CA ASP A 30 -14.01 0.97 2.06
C ASP A 30 -12.97 0.54 3.10
N GLN A 31 -12.58 -0.73 3.09
CA GLN A 31 -11.57 -1.28 3.99
C GLN A 31 -10.19 -0.72 3.65
N LEU A 32 -9.87 -0.62 2.35
CA LEU A 32 -8.63 0.00 1.87
C LEU A 32 -8.53 1.46 2.32
N LEU A 33 -9.59 2.25 2.19
CA LEU A 33 -9.62 3.64 2.67
C LEU A 33 -9.44 3.72 4.20
N SER A 34 -10.14 2.87 4.96
CA SER A 34 -9.99 2.78 6.41
C SER A 34 -8.54 2.43 6.80
N GLN A 35 -7.85 1.57 6.05
CA GLN A 35 -6.47 1.20 6.34
C GLN A 35 -5.49 2.31 5.93
N LEU A 36 -5.62 2.87 4.73
CA LEU A 36 -4.78 3.97 4.23
C LEU A 36 -4.86 5.24 5.08
N THR A 37 -6.01 5.52 5.70
CA THR A 37 -6.19 6.67 6.61
C THR A 37 -5.57 6.45 8.00
N ASN A 38 -5.43 5.21 8.45
CA ASN A 38 -4.76 4.86 9.71
C ASN A 38 -3.23 4.66 9.57
N LEU A 39 -2.68 4.64 8.35
CA LEU A 39 -1.25 4.45 8.11
C LEU A 39 -0.45 5.75 8.18
N SER A 40 0.38 5.89 9.23
CA SER A 40 1.27 7.03 9.45
C SER A 40 2.27 7.30 8.31
N ASN A 41 2.62 6.29 7.51
CA ASN A 41 3.56 6.42 6.38
C ASN A 41 3.00 5.87 5.06
N ARG A 42 1.74 6.20 4.75
CA ARG A 42 1.00 5.70 3.56
C ARG A 42 1.81 5.73 2.25
N THR A 43 2.61 6.77 2.00
CA THR A 43 3.42 6.90 0.78
C THR A 43 4.41 5.75 0.58
N GLU A 44 4.99 5.23 1.66
CA GLU A 44 5.90 4.08 1.62
C GLU A 44 5.17 2.82 1.13
N TYR A 45 3.96 2.57 1.63
CA TYR A 45 3.13 1.42 1.22
C TYR A 45 2.60 1.58 -0.22
N LEU A 46 2.16 2.78 -0.59
CA LEU A 46 1.61 3.08 -1.92
C LEU A 46 2.66 2.97 -3.05
N THR A 47 3.94 3.22 -2.74
CA THR A 47 5.07 3.08 -3.68
C THR A 47 5.76 1.71 -3.62
N SER A 48 5.43 0.86 -2.64
CA SER A 48 6.00 -0.48 -2.49
C SER A 48 5.46 -1.45 -3.53
N VAL A 49 6.35 -2.33 -4.02
CA VAL A 49 6.01 -3.49 -4.86
C VAL A 49 6.04 -4.76 -4.02
N ASN A 50 5.15 -5.71 -4.33
CA ASN A 50 5.13 -7.04 -3.71
C ASN A 50 5.07 -8.13 -4.79
N TRP A 51 5.44 -9.35 -4.43
CA TRP A 51 5.39 -10.50 -5.33
C TRP A 51 3.95 -10.94 -5.58
N TYR A 52 3.51 -10.78 -6.82
CA TYR A 52 2.23 -11.25 -7.31
C TYR A 52 2.47 -12.41 -8.30
N GLY A 53 2.51 -13.63 -7.78
CA GLY A 53 2.89 -14.81 -8.55
C GLY A 53 4.37 -14.83 -8.88
N GLN A 54 4.73 -14.57 -10.15
CA GLN A 54 6.12 -14.53 -10.63
C GLN A 54 6.63 -13.10 -10.92
N GLU A 55 5.80 -12.09 -10.73
CA GLU A 55 6.12 -10.68 -11.04
C GLU A 55 6.08 -9.83 -9.77
N GLN A 56 6.86 -8.75 -9.74
CA GLN A 56 6.70 -7.71 -8.71
C GLN A 56 5.75 -6.64 -9.25
N LEU A 57 4.57 -6.53 -8.66
CA LEU A 57 3.58 -5.53 -9.02
C LEU A 57 3.43 -4.52 -7.88
N SER A 58 3.06 -3.28 -8.20
CA SER A 58 2.61 -2.30 -7.22
C SER A 58 1.11 -2.46 -6.92
N LEU A 59 0.62 -1.88 -5.81
CA LEU A 59 -0.82 -1.81 -5.52
C LEU A 59 -1.60 -1.21 -6.71
N LEU A 60 -1.06 -0.18 -7.36
CA LEU A 60 -1.68 0.45 -8.52
C LEU A 60 -1.76 -0.50 -9.74
N MET A 61 -0.73 -1.30 -9.97
CA MET A 61 -0.73 -2.31 -11.04
C MET A 61 -1.75 -3.42 -10.77
N VAL A 62 -1.88 -3.89 -9.51
CA VAL A 62 -2.88 -4.90 -9.14
C VAL A 62 -4.29 -4.33 -9.31
N ALA A 63 -4.56 -3.10 -8.84
CA ALA A 63 -5.86 -2.45 -9.01
C ALA A 63 -6.26 -2.33 -10.49
N ALA A 64 -5.33 -1.90 -11.35
CA ALA A 64 -5.54 -1.76 -12.78
C ALA A 64 -5.72 -3.12 -13.49
N LEU A 65 -4.96 -4.15 -13.11
CA LEU A 65 -5.05 -5.50 -13.66
C LEU A 65 -6.42 -6.16 -13.40
N HIS A 66 -7.01 -5.90 -12.24
CA HIS A 66 -8.33 -6.43 -11.86
C HIS A 66 -9.51 -5.53 -12.28
N GLY A 67 -9.24 -4.33 -12.82
CA GLY A 67 -10.26 -3.40 -13.31
C GLY A 67 -10.95 -2.54 -12.25
N HIS A 68 -10.37 -2.45 -11.05
CA HIS A 68 -10.92 -1.69 -9.92
C HIS A 68 -10.64 -0.19 -10.07
N GLU A 69 -11.40 0.47 -10.96
CA GLU A 69 -11.19 1.88 -11.33
C GLU A 69 -11.30 2.84 -10.13
N ASP A 70 -12.20 2.56 -9.20
CA ASP A 70 -12.37 3.29 -7.95
C ASP A 70 -11.12 3.21 -7.06
N ILE A 71 -10.56 2.01 -6.89
CA ILE A 71 -9.29 1.80 -6.17
C ILE A 71 -8.14 2.49 -6.90
N VAL A 72 -8.06 2.42 -8.23
CA VAL A 72 -7.05 3.14 -9.02
C VAL A 72 -7.12 4.64 -8.74
N ARG A 73 -8.31 5.26 -8.73
CA ARG A 73 -8.49 6.68 -8.40
C ARG A 73 -8.03 6.98 -6.95
N ILE A 74 -8.44 6.17 -5.98
CA ILE A 74 -8.07 6.34 -4.57
C ILE A 74 -6.56 6.25 -4.37
N LEU A 75 -5.89 5.27 -4.97
CA LEU A 75 -4.44 5.14 -4.93
C LEU A 75 -3.76 6.36 -5.58
N PHE A 76 -4.27 6.88 -6.70
CA PHE A 76 -3.76 8.09 -7.33
C PHE A 76 -3.94 9.35 -6.47
N GLU A 77 -5.07 9.49 -5.78
CA GLU A 77 -5.33 10.63 -4.89
C GLU A 77 -4.42 10.63 -3.66
N HIS A 78 -4.19 9.46 -3.06
CA HIS A 78 -3.32 9.30 -1.89
C HIS A 78 -1.82 9.25 -2.24
N CYS A 79 -1.46 8.96 -3.49
CA CYS A 79 -0.08 9.04 -4.00
C CYS A 79 0.39 10.46 -4.29
N LYS A 80 -0.49 11.47 -4.31
CA LYS A 80 -0.06 12.86 -4.49
C LYS A 80 0.68 13.30 -3.22
N PRO A 81 1.99 13.59 -3.27
CA PRO A 81 2.60 14.37 -2.19
C PRO A 81 1.83 15.70 -2.10
N GLU A 82 1.70 16.23 -0.89
CA GLU A 82 1.07 17.52 -0.62
C GLU A 82 1.93 18.65 -1.21
N TYR A 83 1.87 18.84 -2.52
CA TYR A 83 2.31 20.05 -3.19
C TYR A 83 1.33 21.16 -2.81
N GLN A 84 1.52 21.69 -1.60
CA GLN A 84 1.09 23.02 -1.24
C GLN A 84 1.89 23.99 -2.12
N VAL A 85 1.37 24.27 -3.31
CA VAL A 85 1.81 25.40 -4.12
C VAL A 85 1.19 26.63 -3.46
N GLU A 86 1.91 27.22 -2.50
CA GLU A 86 1.65 28.60 -2.11
C GLU A 86 1.84 29.49 -3.35
N LEU A 87 0.81 30.28 -3.67
CA LEU A 87 0.76 31.24 -4.78
C LEU A 87 0.94 32.67 -4.26
#